data_AF-A0AAU9ZA78-F1
#
_entry.id   AF-A0AAU9ZA78-F1
#
_cell.length_a   1.000
_cell.length_b   1.000
_cell.length_c   1.000
_cell.angle_alpha   90.00
_cell.angle_beta   90.00
_cell.angle_gamma   90.00
#
_symmetry.space_group_name_H-M   'P 1'
#
loop_
_entity.id
_entity.type
_entity.pdbx_description
1 polymer ?
#
loop_
_entity_poly.entity_id
_entity_poly.type
_entity_poly.pdbx_seq_one_letter_code
_entity_poly.pdbx_strand_id
1 'polypeptide(L)'
;MEPLKVEKFTTADRGNGLRAVVPLRLGELLFRSDPLAYTVCKGSRGVVCDRCLLGRGRGGWVWEGTGVCTSGSELRPHLTSQS
;
A
#
# COMPACT_ATOMS: atom_id res chain seq x y z
N MET A 1 -22.26 9.26 9.09
CA MET A 1 -20.86 8.81 8.99
C MET A 1 -20.58 8.07 10.26
N GLU A 2 -20.20 6.78 10.18
CA GLU A 2 -19.88 6.02 11.39
C GLU A 2 -18.72 6.68 12.15
N PRO A 3 -18.74 6.69 13.50
CA PRO A 3 -17.66 7.25 14.29
C PRO A 3 -16.36 6.48 14.03
N LEU A 4 -15.25 7.22 13.93
CA LEU A 4 -13.94 6.62 13.70
C LEU A 4 -13.52 5.78 14.91
N LYS A 5 -12.98 4.58 14.62
CA LYS A 5 -12.47 3.65 15.64
C LYS A 5 -11.04 3.97 16.09
N VAL A 6 -10.42 4.95 15.43
CA VAL A 6 -9.06 5.42 15.69
C VAL A 6 -9.04 6.95 15.79
N GLU A 7 -8.14 7.46 16.63
CA GLU A 7 -7.91 8.90 16.77
C GLU A 7 -6.42 9.23 16.74
N LYS A 8 -6.12 10.49 16.38
CA LYS A 8 -4.77 11.03 16.43
C LYS A 8 -4.37 11.30 17.88
N PHE A 9 -3.14 10.96 18.26
CA PHE A 9 -2.57 11.30 19.56
C PHE A 9 -1.08 11.64 19.45
N THR A 10 -0.50 12.25 20.49
CA THR A 10 0.94 12.52 20.58
C THR A 10 1.63 11.37 21.31
N THR A 11 2.60 10.74 20.65
CA THR A 11 3.46 9.69 21.21
C THR A 11 4.56 10.28 22.10
N ALA A 12 5.17 9.45 22.95
CA ALA A 12 6.20 9.89 23.87
C ALA A 12 7.48 10.39 23.16
N ASP A 13 7.84 9.77 22.04
CA ASP A 13 9.17 9.93 21.40
C ASP A 13 9.14 10.03 19.86
N ARG A 14 7.97 9.88 19.20
CA ARG A 14 7.86 9.76 17.72
C ARG A 14 6.91 10.76 17.07
N GLY A 15 6.51 11.81 17.78
CA GLY A 15 5.54 12.79 17.27
C GLY A 15 4.12 12.26 17.26
N ASN A 16 3.37 12.45 16.17
CA ASN A 16 1.96 12.04 16.10
C ASN A 16 1.81 10.54 15.79
N GLY A 17 0.80 9.91 16.40
CA GLY A 17 0.40 8.53 16.13
C GLY A 17 -1.13 8.37 16.02
N LEU A 18 -1.56 7.16 15.71
CA LEU A 18 -2.97 6.74 15.78
C LEU A 18 -3.13 5.73 16.92
N ARG A 19 -4.18 5.89 17.73
CA ARG A 19 -4.57 4.92 18.77
C ARG A 19 -6.03 4.51 18.62
N ALA A 20 -6.37 3.31 19.10
CA ALA A 20 -7.74 2.82 19.10
C ALA A 20 -8.58 3.55 20.17
N VAL A 21 -9.80 3.94 19.81
CA VAL A 21 -10.79 4.49 20.77
C VAL A 21 -11.80 3.44 21.25
N VAL A 22 -11.83 2.29 20.57
CA VAL A 22 -12.68 1.12 20.89
C VAL A 22 -11.86 -0.17 20.82
N PRO A 23 -12.26 -1.25 21.51
CA PRO A 23 -11.63 -2.56 21.32
C PRO A 23 -11.71 -3.03 19.87
N LEU A 24 -10.61 -3.55 19.34
CA LEU A 24 -10.48 -3.98 17.95
C LEU A 24 -10.43 -5.51 17.84
N ARG A 25 -11.01 -6.06 16.77
CA ARG A 25 -10.91 -7.47 16.41
C ARG A 25 -9.95 -7.67 15.24
N LEU A 26 -9.38 -8.86 15.15
CA LEU A 26 -8.53 -9.22 14.00
C LEU A 26 -9.35 -9.19 12.71
N GLY A 27 -8.79 -8.60 11.66
CA GLY A 27 -9.46 -8.40 10.37
C GLY A 27 -10.43 -7.21 10.34
N GLU A 28 -10.59 -6.47 11.43
CA GLU A 28 -11.47 -5.31 11.47
C GLU A 28 -10.92 -4.13 10.65
N LEU A 29 -11.75 -3.57 9.77
CA LEU A 29 -11.38 -2.39 8.98
C LEU A 29 -11.36 -1.14 9.87
N LEU A 30 -10.18 -0.53 10.01
CA LEU A 30 -9.98 0.67 10.83
C LEU A 30 -10.16 1.97 10.06
N PHE A 31 -9.61 2.03 8.84
CA PHE A 31 -9.67 3.19 7.97
C PHE A 31 -9.43 2.79 6.52
N ARG A 32 -10.05 3.51 5.59
CA ARG A 32 -9.82 3.39 4.14
C ARG A 32 -9.74 4.79 3.56
N SER A 33 -8.76 5.02 2.70
CA SER A 33 -8.62 6.28 1.97
C SER A 33 -8.10 6.01 0.57
N ASP A 34 -8.59 6.79 -0.38
CA ASP A 34 -7.91 6.95 -1.66
C ASP A 34 -6.64 7.79 -1.45
N PRO A 35 -5.57 7.53 -2.20
CA PRO A 35 -4.37 8.36 -2.15
C PRO A 35 -4.72 9.81 -2.49
N LEU A 36 -4.07 10.77 -1.80
CA LEU A 36 -4.22 12.19 -2.12
C LEU A 36 -3.85 12.47 -3.59
N ALA A 37 -2.74 11.87 -4.02
CA ALA A 37 -2.31 11.77 -5.40
C ALA A 37 -1.42 10.53 -5.52
N TYR A 38 -1.40 9.90 -6.70
CA TYR A 38 -0.52 8.77 -6.99
C TYR A 38 -0.13 8.75 -8.46
N THR A 39 0.98 8.09 -8.78
CA THR A 39 1.45 7.86 -10.14
C THR A 39 2.15 6.50 -10.23
N VAL A 40 2.25 5.95 -11.43
CA VAL A 40 2.93 4.67 -11.67
C VAL A 40 4.43 4.80 -11.46
N CYS A 41 5.05 3.74 -10.93
CA CYS A 41 6.50 3.66 -10.84
C CYS A 41 7.16 3.69 -12.22
N LYS A 42 8.40 4.20 -12.28
CA LYS A 42 9.20 4.21 -13.51
C LYS A 42 9.27 2.85 -14.20
N GLY A 43 9.47 1.77 -13.45
CA GLY A 43 9.58 0.40 -13.98
C GLY A 43 8.26 -0.22 -14.47
N SER A 44 7.12 0.35 -14.08
CA SER A 44 5.79 -0.16 -14.42
C SER A 44 5.07 0.73 -15.44
N ARG A 45 5.63 1.89 -15.78
CA ARG A 45 5.06 2.83 -16.75
C ARG A 45 4.99 2.18 -18.13
N GLY A 46 3.79 2.16 -18.72
CA GLY A 46 3.53 1.48 -20.00
C GLY A 46 3.25 -0.02 -19.89
N VAL A 47 3.35 -0.61 -18.69
CA VAL A 47 3.03 -2.03 -18.41
C VAL A 47 1.67 -2.15 -17.72
N VAL A 48 1.39 -1.25 -16.77
CA VAL A 48 0.11 -1.16 -16.06
C VAL A 48 -0.68 0.08 -16.47
N CYS A 49 -1.99 0.07 -16.22
CA CYS A 49 -2.83 1.25 -16.37
C CYS A 49 -2.51 2.29 -15.29
N ASP A 50 -2.25 3.54 -15.69
CA ASP A 50 -1.90 4.63 -14.77
C ASP A 50 -2.98 4.92 -13.71
N ARG A 51 -4.24 4.57 -13.99
CA ARG A 51 -5.36 4.78 -13.09
C ARG A 51 -5.64 3.58 -12.20
N CYS A 52 -5.94 2.41 -12.75
CA CYS A 52 -6.31 1.26 -11.93
C CYS A 52 -5.12 0.42 -11.43
N LEU A 53 -3.89 0.73 -11.89
CA LEU A 53 -2.65 0.01 -11.57
C LEU A 53 -2.68 -1.49 -11.95
N LEU A 54 -3.62 -1.89 -12.80
CA LEU A 54 -3.74 -3.26 -13.31
C LEU A 54 -2.98 -3.42 -14.63
N GLY A 55 -2.27 -4.53 -14.79
CA GLY A 55 -1.63 -4.93 -16.04
C GLY A 55 -2.65 -5.33 -17.11
N ARG A 56 -2.43 -4.92 -18.36
CA ARG A 56 -3.34 -5.23 -19.48
C ARG A 56 -2.81 -6.45 -20.24
N GLY A 57 -3.14 -7.65 -19.78
CA GLY A 57 -2.75 -8.90 -20.45
C GLY A 57 -3.50 -9.12 -21.75
N ARG A 58 -2.80 -9.28 -22.89
CA ARG A 58 -3.33 -9.99 -24.06
C ARG A 58 -3.13 -11.48 -23.77
N GLY A 59 -4.16 -12.14 -23.22
CA GLY A 59 -4.07 -13.49 -22.65
C GLY A 59 -3.67 -13.42 -21.18
N GLY A 60 -4.57 -13.86 -20.29
CA GLY A 60 -4.43 -13.69 -18.86
C GLY A 60 -3.14 -14.28 -18.30
N TRP A 61 -2.38 -13.44 -17.60
CA TRP A 61 -1.38 -13.85 -16.61
C TRP A 61 -1.41 -12.85 -15.44
N VAL A 62 -1.47 -13.41 -14.23
CA VAL A 62 -1.46 -12.70 -12.95
C VAL A 62 -0.05 -12.17 -12.69
N TRP A 63 0.06 -10.89 -12.31
CA TRP A 63 1.28 -10.36 -11.72
C TRP A 63 1.29 -10.74 -10.24
N GLU A 64 2.13 -11.72 -9.87
CA GLU A 64 2.50 -11.98 -8.48
C GLU A 64 3.70 -11.11 -8.11
N GLY A 65 3.41 -9.88 -7.67
CA GLY A 65 4.45 -8.93 -7.27
C GLY A 65 3.91 -7.52 -7.11
N THR A 66 3.54 -7.16 -5.89
CA THR A 66 3.05 -5.83 -5.51
C THR A 66 4.19 -4.81 -5.51
N GLY A 67 4.63 -4.38 -6.70
CA GLY A 67 5.56 -3.28 -6.89
C GLY A 67 4.88 -1.91 -6.75
N VAL A 68 4.22 -1.62 -5.62
CA VAL A 68 3.96 -0.23 -5.26
C VAL A 68 5.26 0.31 -4.69
N CYS A 69 5.99 1.09 -5.48
CA CYS A 69 7.19 1.78 -5.00
C CYS A 69 6.72 2.89 -4.06
N THR A 70 6.55 2.57 -2.78
CA THR A 70 6.48 3.60 -1.76
C THR A 70 7.86 4.26 -1.73
N SER A 71 7.90 5.58 -1.91
CA SER A 71 9.14 6.36 -1.85
C SER A 71 9.81 6.11 -0.49
N GLY A 72 10.81 5.23 -0.44
CA GLY A 72 11.55 4.90 0.78
C GLY A 72 12.14 3.49 0.91
N SER A 73 11.79 2.52 0.06
CA SER A 73 12.40 1.17 0.11
C SER A 73 13.26 0.88 -1.12
N GLU A 74 14.56 0.74 -0.87
CA GLU A 74 15.54 0.25 -1.84
C GLU A 74 15.22 -1.21 -2.16
N LEU A 75 14.53 -1.44 -3.29
CA LEU A 75 14.26 -2.78 -3.81
C LEU A 75 15.57 -3.35 -4.35
N ARG A 76 16.37 -4.00 -3.50
CA ARG A 76 17.38 -4.95 -3.95
C ARG A 76 16.65 -6.25 -4.35
N PRO A 77 16.65 -6.65 -5.63
CA PRO A 77 16.18 -7.98 -5.98
C PRO A 77 17.18 -8.98 -5.41
N HIS A 78 16.77 -9.75 -4.41
CA HIS A 78 17.44 -11.01 -4.12
C HIS A 78 17.17 -11.93 -5.33
N LEU A 79 18.12 -11.96 -6.25
CA LEU A 79 18.29 -13.05 -7.22
C LEU A 79 18.56 -14.32 -6.42
N THR A 80 17.53 -15.07 -6.07
CA THR A 80 17.72 -16.46 -5.68
C THR A 80 18.01 -17.25 -6.95
N SER A 81 19.29 -17.56 -7.14
CA SER A 81 19.78 -18.54 -8.11
C SER A 81 18.99 -19.84 -7.97
N GLN A 82 18.48 -20.35 -9.09
CA GLN A 82 17.97 -21.70 -9.19
C GLN A 82 19.13 -22.70 -8.96
N SER A 83 18.80 -23.84 -8.36
CA SER A 83 19.50 -25.12 -8.50
C SER A 83 18.46 -26.22 -8.62
#